data_AF-A0A4V6REJ2-F1
#
_entry.id   AF-A0A4V6REJ2-F1
#
_cell.length_a   1.000
_cell.length_b   1.000
_cell.length_c   1.000
_cell.angle_alpha   90.00
_cell.angle_beta   90.00
_cell.angle_gamma   90.00
#
_symmetry.space_group_name_H-M   'P 1'
#
loop_
_entity.id
_entity.type
_entity.pdbx_description
1 polymer ?
#
loop_
_entity_poly.entity_id
_entity_poly.type
_entity_poly.pdbx_seq_one_letter_code
_entity_poly.pdbx_strand_id
1 'polypeptide(L)'
;MKSKKNNFLLTSSVVITSIGLLIFIWFCARGYLYEQFIIPTGVISLEKSSQFGDFIGGCCGALFALVGVLLLFETLKLQRTEIAESRYVFKLQQFDNMFFNLLSLYNSIISSMQGKSFFTQKQQSIYNNFNQNGGRKVAKKAYLSFYAENEPNIAQYFRVLYQIFSLISHSGLNEEDKVKYAKIARAQLSKDEVFFLYYNANTIYGSKFREYINEFNITKHLSILDKLEFKKYCRQLTDIENHLLHVAFFEIRKGLKECIKQNKEWYKTFLQGAVAVKCTKTNASKIKFIVIKTSKEVPDDIQQGLGFNEFNIEQFTALFYDFLIDTLLYSNFFIKNDKNLIITPNTISVDAKTTITYNIENRGNKDIEII
;
A
#
# COMPACT_ATOMS: atom_id res chain seq x y z
N MET A 1 -7.55 12.26 -28.27
CA MET A 1 -8.50 13.24 -28.89
C MET A 1 -8.22 14.71 -28.54
N LYS A 2 -7.04 15.09 -28.00
CA LYS A 2 -6.71 16.47 -27.57
C LYS A 2 -6.00 17.34 -28.62
N SER A 3 -5.39 16.80 -29.68
CA SER A 3 -4.55 17.62 -30.59
C SER A 3 -5.30 18.32 -31.73
N LYS A 4 -6.48 17.84 -32.15
CA LYS A 4 -7.18 18.42 -33.32
C LYS A 4 -7.83 19.80 -33.07
N LYS A 5 -8.12 20.15 -31.81
CA LYS A 5 -8.81 21.40 -31.46
C LYS A 5 -7.87 22.58 -31.18
N ASN A 6 -6.58 22.31 -30.92
CA ASN A 6 -5.58 23.36 -30.63
C ASN A 6 -5.11 24.11 -31.88
N ASN A 7 -5.35 23.59 -33.08
CA ASN A 7 -4.89 24.24 -34.30
C ASN A 7 -5.86 25.30 -34.83
N PHE A 8 -7.12 25.35 -34.39
CA PHE A 8 -8.11 26.25 -34.98
C PHE A 8 -7.83 27.74 -34.70
N LEU A 9 -7.52 28.10 -33.46
CA LEU A 9 -7.21 29.49 -33.11
C LEU A 9 -5.90 29.95 -33.73
N LEU A 10 -4.88 29.08 -33.70
CA LEU A 10 -3.58 29.36 -34.32
C LEU A 10 -3.70 29.52 -35.84
N THR A 11 -4.43 28.63 -36.53
CA THR A 11 -4.67 28.73 -37.97
C THR A 11 -5.49 29.96 -38.33
N SER A 12 -6.51 30.30 -37.53
CA SER A 12 -7.29 31.54 -37.71
C SER A 12 -6.41 32.78 -37.57
N SER A 13 -5.53 32.83 -36.57
CA SER A 13 -4.57 33.92 -36.40
C SER A 13 -3.63 34.06 -37.61
N VAL A 14 -3.12 32.95 -38.17
CA VAL A 14 -2.25 32.96 -39.36
C VAL A 14 -3.00 33.47 -40.60
N VAL A 15 -4.25 33.04 -40.79
CA VAL A 15 -5.10 33.50 -41.90
C VAL A 15 -5.39 34.99 -41.79
N ILE A 16 -5.81 35.47 -40.63
CA ILE A 16 -6.11 36.90 -40.40
C ILE A 16 -4.86 37.76 -40.58
N THR A 17 -3.71 37.30 -40.11
CA THR A 17 -2.42 37.98 -40.33
C THR A 17 -2.09 38.08 -41.82
N SER A 18 -2.30 36.99 -42.57
CA SER A 18 -2.06 36.97 -44.02
C SER A 18 -2.98 37.92 -44.77
N ILE A 19 -4.27 37.99 -44.37
CA ILE A 19 -5.24 38.94 -44.92
C ILE A 19 -4.82 40.39 -44.62
N GLY A 20 -4.42 40.69 -43.37
CA GLY A 20 -3.94 42.02 -42.99
C GLY A 20 -2.71 42.45 -43.80
N LEU A 21 -1.77 41.54 -44.03
CA LEU A 21 -0.59 41.79 -44.86
C LEU A 21 -0.95 42.00 -46.34
N LEU A 22 -1.87 41.22 -46.90
CA LEU A 22 -2.34 41.40 -48.28
C LEU A 22 -3.01 42.75 -48.48
N ILE A 23 -3.87 43.17 -47.55
CA ILE A 23 -4.52 44.49 -47.57
C ILE A 23 -3.47 45.59 -47.49
N PHE A 24 -2.50 45.47 -46.59
CA PHE A 24 -1.40 46.42 -46.45
C PHE A 24 -0.59 46.56 -47.75
N ILE A 25 -0.15 45.44 -48.33
CA ILE A 25 0.63 45.42 -49.59
C ILE A 25 -0.17 46.01 -50.74
N TRP A 26 -1.44 45.63 -50.89
CA TRP A 26 -2.32 46.14 -51.94
C TRP A 26 -2.49 47.67 -51.83
N PHE A 27 -2.70 48.18 -50.62
CA PHE A 27 -2.89 49.61 -50.39
C PHE A 27 -1.62 50.42 -50.63
N CYS A 28 -0.45 49.90 -50.22
CA CYS A 28 0.86 50.46 -50.55
C CYS A 28 1.11 50.51 -52.07
N ALA A 29 0.82 49.41 -52.79
CA ALA A 29 0.98 49.35 -54.24
C ALA A 29 0.05 50.34 -54.95
N ARG A 30 -1.20 50.47 -54.49
CA ARG A 30 -2.14 51.45 -55.02
C ARG A 30 -1.67 52.90 -54.79
N GLY A 31 -1.14 53.18 -53.61
CA GLY A 31 -0.62 54.51 -53.25
C GLY A 31 0.59 54.96 -54.06
N TYR A 32 1.44 54.00 -54.45
CA TYR A 32 2.58 54.26 -55.32
C TYR A 32 2.19 54.37 -56.80
N LEU A 33 1.39 53.43 -57.32
CA LEU A 33 1.13 53.32 -58.77
C LEU A 33 0.04 54.28 -59.28
N TYR A 34 -1.04 54.48 -58.52
CA TYR A 34 -2.24 55.15 -59.03
C TYR A 34 -2.49 56.52 -58.38
N GLU A 35 -2.31 56.62 -57.07
CA GLU A 35 -2.73 57.80 -56.30
C GLU A 35 -1.57 58.77 -55.98
N GLN A 36 -0.32 58.36 -56.27
CA GLN A 36 0.92 59.17 -56.19
C GLN A 36 1.14 59.88 -54.84
N PHE A 37 0.65 59.32 -53.72
CA PHE A 37 0.91 59.87 -52.38
C PHE A 37 2.13 59.24 -51.69
N ILE A 38 2.68 58.16 -52.24
CA ILE A 38 3.96 57.56 -51.83
C ILE A 38 5.00 57.91 -52.92
N ILE A 39 5.78 58.97 -52.72
CA ILE A 39 6.74 59.49 -53.69
C ILE A 39 8.17 59.35 -53.13
N PRO A 40 9.08 58.61 -53.78
CA PRO A 40 10.46 58.44 -53.29
C PRO A 40 11.33 59.72 -53.35
N THR A 41 11.02 60.65 -54.26
CA THR A 41 11.85 61.83 -54.56
C THR A 41 11.02 63.10 -54.75
N GLY A 42 10.23 63.49 -53.74
CA GLY A 42 9.38 64.69 -53.78
C GLY A 42 9.00 65.23 -52.40
N VAL A 43 8.31 66.38 -52.36
CA VAL A 43 7.79 66.98 -51.12
C VAL A 43 6.56 66.18 -50.66
N ILE A 44 6.66 65.55 -49.49
CA ILE A 44 5.60 64.69 -48.93
C ILE A 44 4.42 65.57 -48.48
N SER A 45 3.20 65.25 -48.95
CA SER A 45 1.97 65.83 -48.41
C SER A 45 1.65 65.19 -47.06
N LEU A 46 1.81 65.96 -45.99
CA LEU A 46 1.52 65.51 -44.62
C LEU A 46 0.06 65.08 -44.45
N GLU A 47 -0.87 65.77 -45.11
CA GLU A 47 -2.32 65.47 -45.03
C GLU A 47 -2.67 64.12 -45.66
N LYS A 48 -2.24 63.87 -46.90
CA LYS A 48 -2.50 62.59 -47.59
C LYS A 48 -1.78 61.42 -46.91
N SER A 49 -0.58 61.67 -46.39
CA SER A 49 0.18 60.67 -45.63
C SER A 49 -0.51 60.33 -44.30
N SER A 50 -1.13 61.31 -43.64
CA SER A 50 -1.95 61.08 -42.43
C SER A 50 -3.17 60.22 -42.75
N GLN A 51 -3.94 60.55 -43.79
CA GLN A 51 -5.11 59.77 -44.20
C GLN A 51 -4.76 58.32 -44.57
N PHE A 52 -3.59 58.11 -45.19
CA PHE A 52 -3.04 56.78 -45.43
C PHE A 52 -2.77 56.03 -44.11
N GLY A 53 -2.10 56.69 -43.17
CA GLY A 53 -1.84 56.14 -41.83
C GLY A 53 -3.13 55.77 -41.09
N ASP A 54 -4.17 56.60 -41.20
CA ASP A 54 -5.47 56.35 -40.58
C ASP A 54 -6.16 55.11 -41.15
N PHE A 55 -6.13 54.90 -42.47
CA PHE A 55 -6.70 53.71 -43.09
C PHE A 55 -5.94 52.43 -42.70
N ILE A 56 -4.60 52.45 -42.78
CA ILE A 56 -3.77 51.30 -42.40
C ILE A 56 -3.92 50.99 -40.90
N GLY A 57 -3.88 52.01 -40.05
CA GLY A 57 -4.07 51.86 -38.60
C GLY A 57 -5.46 51.34 -38.24
N GLY A 58 -6.50 51.87 -38.90
CA GLY A 58 -7.89 51.46 -38.66
C GLY A 58 -8.21 50.05 -39.16
N CYS A 59 -7.71 49.66 -40.35
CA CYS A 59 -8.03 48.37 -40.96
C CYS A 59 -7.00 47.28 -40.60
N CYS A 60 -5.73 47.47 -40.97
CA CYS A 60 -4.68 46.48 -40.71
C CYS A 60 -4.36 46.42 -39.21
N GLY A 61 -4.33 47.58 -38.53
CA GLY A 61 -4.13 47.63 -37.08
C GLY A 61 -5.22 46.90 -36.30
N ALA A 62 -6.50 47.00 -36.69
CA ALA A 62 -7.58 46.25 -36.05
C ALA A 62 -7.47 44.73 -36.29
N LEU A 63 -7.08 44.29 -37.49
CA LEU A 63 -6.84 42.87 -37.79
C LEU A 63 -5.67 42.32 -36.96
N PHE A 64 -4.55 43.04 -36.88
CA PHE A 64 -3.41 42.63 -36.06
C PHE A 64 -3.71 42.68 -34.56
N ALA A 65 -4.52 43.64 -34.10
CA ALA A 65 -4.99 43.68 -32.72
C ALA A 65 -5.86 42.45 -32.38
N LEU A 66 -6.78 42.06 -33.29
CA LEU A 66 -7.57 40.85 -33.13
C LEU A 66 -6.69 39.59 -33.08
N VAL A 67 -5.68 39.49 -33.96
CA VAL A 67 -4.68 38.41 -33.91
C VAL A 67 -3.98 38.39 -32.55
N GLY A 68 -3.59 39.55 -32.03
CA GLY A 68 -2.97 39.68 -30.70
C GLY A 68 -3.86 39.12 -29.58
N VAL A 69 -5.17 39.45 -29.60
CA VAL A 69 -6.14 38.92 -28.63
C VAL A 69 -6.30 37.39 -28.77
N LEU A 70 -6.38 36.88 -29.99
CA LEU A 70 -6.52 35.43 -30.24
C LEU A 70 -5.29 34.65 -29.75
N LEU A 71 -4.08 35.16 -30.03
CA LEU A 71 -2.83 34.55 -29.57
C LEU A 71 -2.68 34.63 -28.05
N LEU A 72 -3.09 35.75 -27.44
CA LEU A 72 -3.10 35.89 -25.98
C LEU A 72 -4.06 34.87 -25.35
N PHE A 73 -5.24 34.66 -25.92
CA PHE A 73 -6.20 33.69 -25.41
C PHE A 73 -5.64 32.25 -25.46
N GLU A 74 -5.02 31.86 -26.58
CA GLU A 74 -4.39 30.54 -26.68
C GLU A 74 -3.21 30.40 -25.69
N THR A 75 -2.43 31.47 -25.50
CA THR A 75 -1.34 31.51 -24.50
C THR A 75 -1.88 31.29 -23.08
N LEU A 76 -2.93 32.02 -22.68
CA LEU A 76 -3.56 31.87 -21.37
C LEU A 76 -4.13 30.47 -21.15
N LYS A 77 -4.68 29.86 -22.21
CA LYS A 77 -5.22 28.50 -22.16
C LYS A 77 -4.10 27.46 -21.95
N LEU A 78 -2.99 27.58 -22.68
CA LEU A 78 -1.81 26.72 -22.49
C LEU A 78 -1.21 26.88 -21.09
N GLN A 79 -1.06 28.12 -20.62
CA GLN A 79 -0.58 28.40 -19.25
C GLN A 79 -1.48 27.77 -18.19
N ARG A 80 -2.82 27.83 -18.34
CA ARG A 80 -3.74 27.18 -17.39
C ARG A 80 -3.51 25.67 -17.31
N THR A 81 -3.26 25.01 -18.45
CA THR A 81 -2.99 23.57 -18.47
C THR A 81 -1.64 23.24 -17.85
N GLU A 82 -0.58 23.99 -18.17
CA GLU A 82 0.75 23.81 -17.58
C GLU A 82 0.73 24.06 -16.07
N ILE A 83 0.00 25.08 -15.59
CA ILE A 83 -0.18 25.34 -14.16
C ILE A 83 -0.90 24.17 -13.48
N ALA A 84 -1.90 23.57 -14.12
CA ALA A 84 -2.61 22.43 -13.55
C ALA A 84 -1.70 21.19 -13.44
N GLU A 85 -0.90 20.89 -14.47
CA GLU A 85 0.07 19.79 -14.46
C GLU A 85 1.21 20.05 -13.46
N SER A 86 1.72 21.27 -13.42
CA SER A 86 2.73 21.71 -12.44
C SER A 86 2.22 21.60 -11.00
N ARG A 87 0.97 21.99 -10.72
CA ARG A 87 0.34 21.82 -9.40
C ARG A 87 0.25 20.35 -8.98
N TYR A 88 -0.01 19.45 -9.92
CA TYR A 88 -0.04 18.01 -9.64
C TYR A 88 1.35 17.50 -9.25
N VAL A 89 2.37 17.80 -10.06
CA VAL A 89 3.77 17.42 -9.77
C VAL A 89 4.23 18.01 -8.43
N PHE A 90 3.91 19.27 -8.17
CA PHE A 90 4.24 19.94 -6.92
C PHE A 90 3.63 19.24 -5.69
N LYS A 91 2.35 18.83 -5.76
CA LYS A 91 1.71 18.08 -4.66
C LYS A 91 2.37 16.73 -4.42
N LEU A 92 2.77 16.03 -5.49
CA LEU A 92 3.49 14.76 -5.36
C LEU A 92 4.86 14.96 -4.71
N GLN A 93 5.62 15.98 -5.13
CA GLN A 93 6.90 16.33 -4.51
C GLN A 93 6.74 16.75 -3.04
N GLN A 94 5.70 17.51 -2.70
CA GLN A 94 5.40 17.87 -1.33
C GLN A 94 5.13 16.62 -0.47
N PHE A 95 4.35 15.67 -1.00
CA PHE A 95 4.11 14.39 -0.35
C PHE A 95 5.41 13.59 -0.17
N ASP A 96 6.22 13.45 -1.22
CA ASP A 96 7.52 12.77 -1.17
C ASP A 96 8.39 13.34 -0.06
N ASN A 97 8.54 14.66 -0.02
CA ASN A 97 9.33 15.35 0.98
C ASN A 97 8.79 15.08 2.40
N MET A 98 7.48 15.18 2.62
CA MET A 98 6.88 14.87 3.92
C MET A 98 7.10 13.41 4.33
N PHE A 99 6.93 12.48 3.40
CA PHE A 99 7.13 11.06 3.63
C PHE A 99 8.58 10.73 4.00
N PHE A 100 9.55 11.18 3.21
CA PHE A 100 10.97 10.91 3.47
C PHE A 100 11.49 11.65 4.70
N ASN A 101 10.95 12.82 5.04
CA ASN A 101 11.25 13.49 6.30
C ASN A 101 10.77 12.68 7.51
N LEU A 102 9.54 12.13 7.46
CA LEU A 102 9.05 11.25 8.52
C LEU A 102 9.85 9.94 8.59
N LEU A 103 10.26 9.38 7.45
CA LEU A 103 11.10 8.19 7.41
C LEU A 103 12.49 8.45 8.00
N SER A 104 13.05 9.63 7.75
CA SER A 104 14.31 10.08 8.33
C SER A 104 14.17 10.27 9.84
N LEU A 105 13.09 10.91 10.31
CA LEU A 105 12.78 11.05 11.73
C LEU A 105 12.64 9.68 12.42
N TYR A 106 11.96 8.73 11.78
CA TYR A 106 11.88 7.35 12.26
C TYR A 106 13.27 6.74 12.43
N ASN A 107 14.14 6.86 11.42
CA ASN A 107 15.51 6.34 11.50
C ASN A 107 16.33 7.03 12.60
N SER A 108 16.18 8.35 12.78
CA SER A 108 16.83 9.09 13.87
C SER A 108 16.39 8.61 15.25
N ILE A 109 15.09 8.35 15.44
CA ILE A 109 14.57 7.78 16.69
C ILE A 109 15.16 6.39 16.92
N ILE A 110 15.15 5.52 15.90
CA ILE A 110 15.78 4.20 15.98
C ILE A 110 17.25 4.31 16.37
N SER A 111 18.02 5.19 15.73
CA SER A 111 19.42 5.42 16.06
C SER A 111 19.63 5.89 17.51
N SER A 112 18.75 6.75 18.03
CA SER A 112 18.80 7.18 19.44
C SER A 112 18.49 6.03 20.42
N MET A 113 17.74 5.01 19.98
CA MET A 113 17.41 3.81 20.75
C MET A 113 18.45 2.70 20.58
N GLN A 114 19.73 3.01 20.32
CA GLN A 114 20.78 2.01 20.03
C GLN A 114 20.57 1.23 18.73
N GLY A 115 19.72 1.72 17.83
CA GLY A 115 19.41 1.06 16.57
C GLY A 115 18.46 -0.13 16.71
N LYS A 116 18.45 -1.00 15.69
CA LYS A 116 17.56 -2.16 15.63
C LYS A 116 17.86 -3.22 16.70
N SER A 117 19.09 -3.27 17.22
CA SER A 117 19.51 -4.22 18.24
C SER A 117 18.75 -4.07 19.55
N PHE A 118 18.24 -2.87 19.88
CA PHE A 118 17.40 -2.66 21.04
C PHE A 118 16.14 -3.54 21.02
N PHE A 119 15.45 -3.60 19.87
CA PHE A 119 14.27 -4.45 19.73
C PHE A 119 14.63 -5.93 19.80
N THR A 120 15.74 -6.33 19.18
CA THR A 120 16.24 -7.71 19.27
C THR A 120 16.52 -8.12 20.71
N GLN A 121 17.26 -7.31 21.47
CA GLN A 121 17.60 -7.60 22.87
C GLN A 121 16.36 -7.65 23.76
N LYS A 122 15.43 -6.71 23.59
CA LYS A 122 14.18 -6.66 24.36
C LYS A 122 13.24 -7.82 24.01
N GLN A 123 13.15 -8.19 22.73
CA GLN A 123 12.39 -9.35 22.31
C GLN A 123 12.96 -10.64 22.91
N GLN A 124 14.29 -10.83 22.88
CA GLN A 124 14.96 -11.99 23.47
C GLN A 124 14.74 -12.04 24.98
N SER A 125 14.86 -10.92 25.68
CA SER A 125 14.60 -10.84 27.13
C SER A 125 13.18 -11.25 27.48
N ILE A 126 12.17 -10.70 26.77
CA ILE A 126 10.77 -11.07 26.97
C ILE A 126 10.58 -12.55 26.65
N TYR A 127 11.12 -13.03 25.52
CA TYR A 127 10.98 -14.40 25.10
C TYR A 127 11.55 -15.36 26.15
N ASN A 128 12.76 -15.11 26.66
CA ASN A 128 13.39 -15.96 27.68
C ASN A 128 12.58 -16.00 28.97
N ASN A 129 12.09 -14.85 29.44
CA ASN A 129 11.30 -14.72 30.67
C ASN A 129 9.83 -15.13 30.50
N PHE A 130 9.37 -15.40 29.28
CA PHE A 130 7.97 -15.72 29.03
C PHE A 130 7.59 -17.10 29.59
N ASN A 131 6.51 -17.13 30.41
CA ASN A 131 5.92 -18.38 30.87
C ASN A 131 5.50 -19.22 29.66
N GLN A 132 6.02 -20.44 29.60
CA GLN A 132 5.93 -21.31 28.44
C GLN A 132 4.48 -21.71 28.10
N ASN A 133 3.61 -21.83 29.11
CA ASN A 133 2.19 -22.10 28.92
C ASN A 133 1.35 -20.82 28.89
N GLY A 134 2.00 -19.66 28.78
CA GLY A 134 1.37 -18.36 28.75
C GLY A 134 0.57 -18.15 27.47
N GLY A 135 -0.75 -18.03 27.58
CA GLY A 135 -1.58 -17.61 26.45
C GLY A 135 -1.46 -16.12 26.12
N ARG A 136 -2.26 -15.67 25.16
CA ARG A 136 -2.31 -14.27 24.67
C ARG A 136 -2.48 -13.21 25.78
N LYS A 137 -3.18 -13.54 26.87
CA LYS A 137 -3.32 -12.65 28.04
C LYS A 137 -2.00 -12.42 28.76
N VAL A 138 -1.18 -13.47 28.90
CA VAL A 138 0.15 -13.39 29.51
C VAL A 138 1.10 -12.65 28.57
N ALA A 139 1.04 -12.92 27.26
CA ALA A 139 1.81 -12.20 26.24
C ALA A 139 1.54 -10.69 26.27
N LYS A 140 0.26 -10.30 26.36
CA LYS A 140 -0.13 -8.90 26.52
C LYS A 140 0.43 -8.28 27.81
N LYS A 141 0.43 -8.99 28.94
CA LYS A 141 1.01 -8.49 30.20
C LYS A 141 2.52 -8.28 30.07
N ALA A 142 3.24 -9.24 29.49
CA ALA A 142 4.68 -9.13 29.26
C ALA A 142 5.03 -7.92 28.37
N TYR A 143 4.25 -7.68 27.31
CA TYR A 143 4.39 -6.48 26.50
C TYR A 143 4.13 -5.19 27.29
N LEU A 144 3.11 -5.16 28.15
CA LEU A 144 2.79 -3.97 28.96
C LEU A 144 3.89 -3.64 29.95
N SER A 145 4.53 -4.65 30.56
CA SER A 145 5.72 -4.45 31.40
C SER A 145 6.86 -3.82 30.61
N PHE A 146 7.18 -4.37 29.43
CA PHE A 146 8.16 -3.77 28.52
C PHE A 146 7.82 -2.33 28.15
N TYR A 147 6.56 -2.06 27.81
CA TYR A 147 6.12 -0.71 27.42
C TYR A 147 6.31 0.26 28.57
N ALA A 148 5.91 -0.09 29.79
CA ALA A 148 6.04 0.76 30.96
C ALA A 148 7.51 1.09 31.28
N GLU A 149 8.42 0.12 31.15
CA GLU A 149 9.86 0.33 31.37
C GLU A 149 10.52 1.22 30.32
N ASN A 150 9.94 1.34 29.12
CA ASN A 150 10.56 2.00 27.96
C ASN A 150 9.63 3.05 27.34
N GLU A 151 8.62 3.52 28.08
CA GLU A 151 7.48 4.26 27.54
C GLU A 151 7.90 5.50 26.73
N PRO A 152 8.78 6.40 27.21
CA PRO A 152 9.11 7.62 26.48
C PRO A 152 9.60 7.34 25.06
N ASN A 153 10.54 6.39 24.93
CA ASN A 153 11.16 6.04 23.65
C ASN A 153 10.18 5.26 22.76
N ILE A 154 9.45 4.30 23.33
CA ILE A 154 8.54 3.44 22.58
C ILE A 154 7.28 4.19 22.12
N ALA A 155 6.75 5.08 22.95
CA ALA A 155 5.62 5.93 22.60
C ALA A 155 6.00 6.87 21.45
N GLN A 156 7.19 7.49 21.51
CA GLN A 156 7.69 8.34 20.42
C GLN A 156 7.88 7.54 19.13
N TYR A 157 8.50 6.37 19.21
CA TYR A 157 8.69 5.45 18.09
C TYR A 157 7.36 5.10 17.39
N PHE A 158 6.38 4.57 18.14
CA PHE A 158 5.10 4.16 17.56
C PHE A 158 4.29 5.36 17.06
N ARG A 159 4.41 6.54 17.68
CA ARG A 159 3.74 7.75 17.20
C ARG A 159 4.28 8.15 15.82
N VAL A 160 5.60 8.16 15.60
CA VAL A 160 6.16 8.48 14.28
C VAL A 160 5.80 7.41 13.25
N LEU A 161 5.87 6.14 13.63
CA LEU A 161 5.48 5.04 12.74
C LEU A 161 4.00 5.15 12.33
N TYR A 162 3.11 5.46 13.29
CA TYR A 162 1.70 5.75 13.02
C TYR A 162 1.55 6.92 12.04
N GLN A 163 2.28 8.02 12.24
CA GLN A 163 2.17 9.18 11.36
C GLN A 163 2.61 8.88 9.92
N ILE A 164 3.64 8.04 9.72
CA ILE A 164 4.06 7.62 8.37
C ILE A 164 2.90 6.94 7.63
N PHE A 165 2.29 5.94 8.23
CA PHE A 165 1.20 5.20 7.57
C PHE A 165 -0.10 6.01 7.51
N SER A 166 -0.37 6.84 8.52
CA SER A 166 -1.49 7.78 8.49
C SER A 166 -1.38 8.77 7.33
N LEU A 167 -0.17 9.31 7.08
CA LEU A 167 0.12 10.20 5.96
C LEU A 167 -0.15 9.51 4.62
N ILE A 168 0.28 8.26 4.47
CA ILE A 168 0.03 7.47 3.25
C ILE A 168 -1.47 7.25 3.02
N SER A 169 -2.18 6.74 4.04
CA SER A 169 -3.61 6.41 3.96
C SER A 169 -4.48 7.62 3.58
N HIS A 170 -4.22 8.76 4.22
CA HIS A 170 -4.96 10.01 4.02
C HIS A 170 -4.46 10.87 2.86
N SER A 171 -3.47 10.39 2.11
CA SER A 171 -2.96 11.11 0.95
C SER A 171 -3.97 11.11 -0.20
N GLY A 172 -3.91 12.14 -1.05
CA GLY A 172 -4.65 12.19 -2.31
C GLY A 172 -4.03 11.34 -3.43
N LEU A 173 -3.14 10.40 -3.08
CA LEU A 173 -2.51 9.50 -4.03
C LEU A 173 -3.49 8.42 -4.49
N ASN A 174 -3.20 7.83 -5.65
CA ASN A 174 -3.89 6.62 -6.07
C ASN A 174 -3.48 5.42 -5.19
N GLU A 175 -4.28 4.36 -5.19
CA GLU A 175 -4.04 3.18 -4.34
C GLU A 175 -2.73 2.43 -4.66
N GLU A 176 -2.28 2.45 -5.92
CA GLU A 176 -1.03 1.82 -6.31
C GLU A 176 0.18 2.53 -5.67
N ASP A 177 0.19 3.86 -5.70
CA ASP A 177 1.21 4.69 -5.08
C ASP A 177 1.17 4.56 -3.56
N LYS A 178 -0.02 4.57 -2.93
CA LYS A 178 -0.13 4.32 -1.49
C LYS A 178 0.52 2.99 -1.09
N VAL A 179 0.21 1.91 -1.82
CA VAL A 179 0.82 0.60 -1.60
C VAL A 179 2.34 0.63 -1.83
N LYS A 180 2.84 1.39 -2.80
CA LYS A 180 4.27 1.58 -3.05
C LYS A 180 4.96 2.25 -1.85
N TYR A 181 4.47 3.39 -1.35
CA TYR A 181 5.05 4.07 -0.18
C TYR A 181 4.95 3.21 1.08
N ALA A 182 3.83 2.53 1.29
CA ALA A 182 3.66 1.62 2.41
C ALA A 182 4.65 0.45 2.37
N LYS A 183 4.97 -0.08 1.18
CA LYS A 183 6.03 -1.09 1.01
C LYS A 183 7.41 -0.52 1.36
N ILE A 184 7.72 0.72 0.97
CA ILE A 184 8.98 1.39 1.30
C ILE A 184 9.12 1.55 2.83
N ALA A 185 8.08 2.06 3.50
CA ALA A 185 8.06 2.21 4.95
C ALA A 185 8.18 0.86 5.67
N ARG A 186 7.41 -0.14 5.22
CA ARG A 186 7.43 -1.49 5.79
C ARG A 186 8.77 -2.20 5.62
N ALA A 187 9.53 -1.92 4.55
CA ALA A 187 10.86 -2.47 4.34
C ALA A 187 11.90 -1.92 5.34
N GLN A 188 11.62 -0.78 6.01
CA GLN A 188 12.50 -0.26 7.05
C GLN A 188 12.36 -1.02 8.38
N LEU A 189 11.21 -1.68 8.61
CA LEU A 189 10.91 -2.37 9.85
C LEU A 189 11.62 -3.72 9.92
N SER A 190 12.34 -3.95 11.02
CA SER A 190 12.84 -5.27 11.40
C SER A 190 11.73 -6.19 11.88
N LYS A 191 12.01 -7.48 11.90
CA LYS A 191 11.08 -8.50 12.40
C LYS A 191 10.68 -8.25 13.86
N ASP A 192 11.63 -7.83 14.71
CA ASP A 192 11.41 -7.57 16.13
C ASP A 192 10.56 -6.31 16.35
N GLU A 193 10.75 -5.28 15.52
CA GLU A 193 9.87 -4.10 15.52
C GLU A 193 8.43 -4.47 15.17
N VAL A 194 8.24 -5.32 14.17
CA VAL A 194 6.91 -5.81 13.79
C VAL A 194 6.29 -6.66 14.91
N PHE A 195 7.09 -7.45 15.63
CA PHE A 195 6.66 -8.18 16.83
C PHE A 195 6.11 -7.21 17.89
N PHE A 196 6.84 -6.15 18.21
CA PHE A 196 6.38 -5.16 19.20
C PHE A 196 5.18 -4.36 18.69
N LEU A 197 5.10 -4.06 17.39
CA LEU A 197 3.95 -3.41 16.78
C LEU A 197 2.68 -4.27 16.92
N TYR A 198 2.78 -5.58 16.69
CA TYR A 198 1.65 -6.50 16.87
C TYR A 198 1.12 -6.47 18.30
N TYR A 199 2.01 -6.53 19.30
CA TYR A 199 1.57 -6.46 20.70
C TYR A 199 1.06 -5.07 21.09
N ASN A 200 1.70 -3.99 20.62
CA ASN A 200 1.20 -2.62 20.82
C ASN A 200 -0.24 -2.47 20.34
N ALA A 201 -0.52 -2.94 19.12
CA ALA A 201 -1.85 -2.90 18.53
C ALA A 201 -2.86 -3.74 19.32
N ASN A 202 -2.46 -4.78 20.04
CA ASN A 202 -3.33 -5.55 20.94
C ASN A 202 -3.61 -4.87 22.31
N THR A 203 -3.04 -3.69 22.55
CA THR A 203 -3.31 -2.84 23.73
C THR A 203 -4.20 -1.65 23.38
N ILE A 204 -4.50 -0.81 24.39
CA ILE A 204 -5.21 0.45 24.18
C ILE A 204 -4.34 1.48 23.44
N TYR A 205 -3.03 1.47 23.70
CA TYR A 205 -2.06 2.40 23.12
C TYR A 205 -1.99 2.32 21.59
N GLY A 206 -2.02 1.10 21.04
CA GLY A 206 -1.94 0.87 19.59
C GLY A 206 -3.29 0.69 18.89
N SER A 207 -4.41 0.89 19.58
CA SER A 207 -5.75 0.58 19.04
C SER A 207 -6.07 1.35 17.74
N LYS A 208 -5.70 2.62 17.66
CA LYS A 208 -5.86 3.45 16.45
C LYS A 208 -5.00 2.99 15.28
N PHE A 209 -3.88 2.33 15.54
CA PHE A 209 -2.96 1.91 14.48
C PHE A 209 -3.41 0.63 13.77
N ARG A 210 -4.38 -0.09 14.32
CA ARG A 210 -4.88 -1.36 13.75
C ARG A 210 -5.40 -1.21 12.33
N GLU A 211 -6.06 -0.10 12.03
CA GLU A 211 -6.60 0.20 10.70
C GLU A 211 -5.48 0.22 9.65
N TYR A 212 -4.44 1.02 9.86
CA TYR A 212 -3.31 1.09 8.93
C TYR A 212 -2.47 -0.20 8.89
N ILE A 213 -2.36 -0.92 10.01
CA ILE A 213 -1.69 -2.23 10.01
C ILE A 213 -2.40 -3.20 9.05
N ASN A 214 -3.74 -3.18 9.04
CA ASN A 214 -4.53 -4.03 8.16
C ASN A 214 -4.55 -3.52 6.71
N GLU A 215 -4.73 -2.21 6.50
CA GLU A 215 -4.74 -1.56 5.18
C GLU A 215 -3.45 -1.86 4.41
N PHE A 216 -2.29 -1.71 5.06
CA PHE A 216 -0.99 -1.88 4.44
C PHE A 216 -0.32 -3.23 4.72
N ASN A 217 -1.00 -4.13 5.43
CA ASN A 217 -0.50 -5.44 5.84
C ASN A 217 0.92 -5.34 6.47
N ILE A 218 1.07 -4.44 7.45
CA ILE A 218 2.38 -4.10 8.04
C ILE A 218 3.02 -5.34 8.70
N THR A 219 2.20 -6.17 9.34
CA THR A 219 2.63 -7.39 10.05
C THR A 219 2.83 -8.62 9.15
N LYS A 220 2.87 -8.45 7.82
CA LYS A 220 3.01 -9.56 6.85
C LYS A 220 4.14 -10.55 7.15
N HIS A 221 5.27 -10.05 7.65
CA HIS A 221 6.49 -10.84 7.88
C HIS A 221 6.62 -11.37 9.31
N LEU A 222 5.63 -11.12 10.18
CA LEU A 222 5.58 -11.72 11.51
C LEU A 222 4.98 -13.11 11.41
N SER A 223 5.77 -14.13 11.72
CA SER A 223 5.26 -15.48 11.82
C SER A 223 4.39 -15.65 13.05
N ILE A 224 3.45 -16.58 12.99
CA ILE A 224 2.74 -17.03 14.18
C ILE A 224 3.72 -17.60 15.21
N LEU A 225 4.80 -18.27 14.77
CA LEU A 225 5.76 -18.93 15.64
C LEU A 225 6.66 -17.93 16.38
N ASP A 226 6.73 -16.69 15.90
CA ASP A 226 7.47 -15.61 16.57
C ASP A 226 6.66 -15.00 17.72
N LYS A 227 5.37 -15.28 17.80
CA LYS A 227 4.48 -14.75 18.84
C LYS A 227 4.66 -15.57 20.12
N LEU A 228 4.69 -14.87 21.25
CA LEU A 228 4.91 -15.43 22.58
C LEU A 228 3.93 -16.57 22.91
N GLU A 229 2.66 -16.43 22.55
CA GLU A 229 1.64 -17.46 22.80
C GLU A 229 1.88 -18.79 22.04
N PHE A 230 2.77 -18.81 21.04
CA PHE A 230 3.20 -20.02 20.32
C PHE A 230 4.49 -20.63 20.88
N LYS A 231 5.14 -20.01 21.89
CA LYS A 231 6.38 -20.52 22.51
C LYS A 231 6.26 -21.97 23.00
N LYS A 232 5.08 -22.37 23.48
CA LYS A 232 4.78 -23.76 23.88
C LYS A 232 5.04 -24.79 22.78
N TYR A 233 4.87 -24.40 21.51
CA TYR A 233 5.11 -25.28 20.36
C TYR A 233 6.56 -25.23 19.90
N CYS A 234 7.19 -24.06 19.92
CA CYS A 234 8.53 -23.87 19.39
C CYS A 234 9.64 -24.46 20.27
N ARG A 235 9.39 -24.64 21.58
CA ARG A 235 10.42 -25.11 22.54
C ARG A 235 10.92 -26.53 22.27
N GLN A 236 10.05 -27.42 21.83
CA GLN A 236 10.39 -28.81 21.56
C GLN A 236 11.07 -29.02 20.20
N LEU A 237 11.17 -27.95 19.39
CA LEU A 237 11.71 -27.97 18.05
C LEU A 237 13.13 -27.38 18.05
N THR A 238 13.99 -27.96 17.23
CA THR A 238 15.26 -27.37 16.79
C THR A 238 15.01 -26.10 15.97
N ASP A 239 16.05 -25.28 15.77
CA ASP A 239 15.97 -24.09 14.93
C ASP A 239 15.57 -24.41 13.48
N ILE A 240 16.06 -25.54 12.96
CA ILE A 240 15.75 -26.02 11.60
C ILE A 240 14.27 -26.42 11.52
N GLU A 241 13.77 -27.20 12.46
CA GLU A 241 12.36 -27.61 12.50
C GLU A 241 11.42 -26.41 12.65
N ASN A 242 11.76 -25.45 13.53
CA ASN A 242 11.02 -24.20 13.69
C ASN A 242 10.96 -23.41 12.37
N HIS A 243 12.09 -23.31 11.66
CA HIS A 243 12.15 -22.62 10.38
C HIS A 243 11.31 -23.33 9.30
N LEU A 244 11.40 -24.66 9.19
CA LEU A 244 10.65 -25.43 8.20
C LEU A 244 9.15 -25.46 8.52
N LEU A 245 8.78 -25.40 9.80
CA LEU A 245 7.40 -25.23 10.26
C LEU A 245 6.87 -23.83 9.92
N HIS A 246 7.69 -22.79 10.10
CA HIS A 246 7.37 -21.43 9.66
C HIS A 246 7.03 -21.39 8.16
N VAL A 247 7.87 -22.00 7.32
CA VAL A 247 7.65 -22.06 5.85
C VAL A 247 6.34 -22.76 5.52
N ALA A 248 6.03 -23.87 6.20
CA ALA A 248 4.77 -24.58 6.01
C ALA A 248 3.56 -23.69 6.37
N PHE A 249 3.57 -23.01 7.53
CA PHE A 249 2.48 -22.11 7.91
C PHE A 249 2.34 -20.89 7.00
N PHE A 250 3.44 -20.39 6.45
CA PHE A 250 3.40 -19.33 5.46
C PHE A 250 2.62 -19.76 4.19
N GLU A 251 2.94 -20.95 3.66
CA GLU A 251 2.22 -21.52 2.51
C GLU A 251 0.75 -21.82 2.84
N ILE A 252 0.47 -22.38 4.02
CA ILE A 252 -0.90 -22.67 4.47
C ILE A 252 -1.72 -21.38 4.59
N ARG A 253 -1.14 -20.30 5.14
CA ARG A 253 -1.81 -18.99 5.24
C ARG A 253 -2.12 -18.41 3.85
N LYS A 254 -1.19 -18.54 2.90
CA LYS A 254 -1.40 -18.13 1.50
C LYS A 254 -2.53 -18.94 0.86
N GLY A 255 -2.54 -20.26 1.04
CA GLY A 255 -3.60 -21.15 0.57
C GLY A 255 -4.97 -20.83 1.16
N LEU A 256 -5.04 -20.56 2.46
CA LEU A 256 -6.26 -20.11 3.13
C LEU A 256 -6.77 -18.79 2.53
N LYS A 257 -5.86 -17.85 2.22
CA LYS A 257 -6.21 -16.58 1.57
C LYS A 257 -6.74 -16.76 0.16
N GLU A 258 -6.12 -17.61 -0.64
CA GLU A 258 -6.60 -17.95 -1.99
C GLU A 258 -8.00 -18.59 -1.92
N CYS A 259 -8.21 -19.53 -0.99
CA CYS A 259 -9.52 -20.16 -0.80
C CYS A 259 -10.62 -19.15 -0.42
N ILE A 260 -10.31 -18.23 0.49
CA ILE A 260 -11.27 -17.21 0.94
C ILE A 260 -11.61 -16.20 -0.17
N LYS A 261 -10.59 -15.68 -0.86
CA LYS A 261 -10.73 -14.57 -1.83
C LYS A 261 -11.15 -15.03 -3.23
N GLN A 262 -10.66 -16.18 -3.69
CA GLN A 262 -10.89 -16.67 -5.06
C GLN A 262 -11.97 -17.76 -5.13
N ASN A 263 -12.54 -18.16 -3.98
CA ASN A 263 -13.54 -19.23 -3.88
C ASN A 263 -13.08 -20.56 -4.52
N LYS A 264 -11.78 -20.85 -4.44
CA LYS A 264 -11.13 -22.02 -5.03
C LYS A 264 -10.71 -22.98 -3.93
N GLU A 265 -10.98 -24.27 -4.10
CA GLU A 265 -10.42 -25.28 -3.19
C GLU A 265 -8.90 -25.24 -3.22
N TRP A 266 -8.29 -25.28 -2.04
CA TRP A 266 -6.84 -25.34 -1.89
C TRP A 266 -6.43 -26.63 -1.20
N TYR A 267 -5.41 -27.30 -1.72
CA TYR A 267 -4.89 -28.55 -1.19
C TYR A 267 -3.37 -28.59 -1.31
N LYS A 268 -2.69 -28.98 -0.25
CA LYS A 268 -1.23 -29.14 -0.23
C LYS A 268 -0.81 -30.27 0.69
N THR A 269 0.21 -31.00 0.28
CA THR A 269 0.87 -32.03 1.09
C THR A 269 2.25 -31.56 1.54
N PHE A 270 2.64 -32.02 2.72
CA PHE A 270 3.94 -31.85 3.36
C PHE A 270 4.48 -33.23 3.74
N LEU A 271 5.77 -33.35 4.03
CA LEU A 271 6.37 -34.58 4.55
C LEU A 271 6.10 -35.81 3.66
N GLN A 272 6.33 -35.67 2.36
CA GLN A 272 6.04 -36.71 1.35
C GLN A 272 4.61 -37.30 1.43
N GLY A 273 3.64 -36.47 1.84
CA GLY A 273 2.23 -36.86 1.96
C GLY A 273 1.81 -37.34 3.34
N ALA A 274 2.71 -37.32 4.34
CA ALA A 274 2.36 -37.68 5.70
C ALA A 274 1.47 -36.63 6.38
N VAL A 275 1.57 -35.37 5.96
CA VAL A 275 0.64 -34.30 6.35
C VAL A 275 -0.01 -33.71 5.11
N ALA A 276 -1.34 -33.61 5.10
CA ALA A 276 -2.07 -32.93 4.04
C ALA A 276 -3.02 -31.89 4.63
N VAL A 277 -3.11 -30.73 3.99
CA VAL A 277 -4.00 -29.63 4.38
C VAL A 277 -4.92 -29.32 3.21
N LYS A 278 -6.23 -29.30 3.48
CA LYS A 278 -7.28 -28.92 2.52
C LYS A 278 -8.08 -27.76 3.08
N CYS A 279 -8.42 -26.79 2.24
CA CYS A 279 -9.33 -25.72 2.57
C CYS A 279 -10.41 -25.61 1.48
N THR A 280 -11.68 -25.65 1.88
CA THR A 280 -12.83 -25.50 0.99
C THR A 280 -13.76 -24.44 1.55
N LYS A 281 -14.08 -23.42 0.74
CA LYS A 281 -15.14 -22.46 1.06
C LYS A 281 -16.49 -23.08 0.72
N THR A 282 -17.32 -23.34 1.73
CA THR A 282 -18.64 -23.95 1.55
C THR A 282 -19.67 -22.89 1.14
N ASN A 283 -19.61 -21.72 1.78
CA ASN A 283 -20.32 -20.51 1.38
C ASN A 283 -19.57 -19.27 1.91
N ALA A 284 -20.14 -18.08 1.80
CA ALA A 284 -19.48 -16.84 2.22
C ALA A 284 -19.14 -16.79 3.73
N SER A 285 -19.99 -17.37 4.58
CA SER A 285 -19.85 -17.38 6.04
C SER A 285 -19.29 -18.70 6.61
N LYS A 286 -18.98 -19.70 5.78
CA LYS A 286 -18.54 -21.05 6.20
C LYS A 286 -17.36 -21.57 5.39
N ILE A 287 -16.33 -22.00 6.11
CA ILE A 287 -15.13 -22.62 5.54
C ILE A 287 -14.87 -23.94 6.25
N LYS A 288 -14.51 -24.96 5.47
CA LYS A 288 -14.06 -26.25 5.97
C LYS A 288 -12.55 -26.36 5.79
N PHE A 289 -11.82 -26.39 6.89
CA PHE A 289 -10.36 -26.54 6.89
C PHE A 289 -10.00 -27.91 7.46
N ILE A 290 -9.35 -28.76 6.68
CA ILE A 290 -9.07 -30.16 7.02
C ILE A 290 -7.56 -30.34 7.06
N VAL A 291 -7.09 -30.97 8.14
CA VAL A 291 -5.70 -31.41 8.28
C VAL A 291 -5.69 -32.91 8.46
N ILE A 292 -4.86 -33.60 7.70
CA ILE A 292 -4.69 -35.04 7.74
C ILE A 292 -3.26 -35.31 8.18
N LYS A 293 -3.09 -36.15 9.20
CA LYS A 293 -1.80 -36.69 9.63
C LYS A 293 -1.84 -38.22 9.53
N THR A 294 -0.90 -38.80 8.79
CA THR A 294 -0.75 -40.25 8.68
C THR A 294 0.32 -40.74 9.65
N SER A 295 0.24 -41.99 10.08
CA SER A 295 1.31 -42.68 10.84
C SER A 295 2.39 -43.30 9.96
N LYS A 296 2.52 -42.85 8.70
CA LYS A 296 3.65 -43.26 7.85
C LYS A 296 4.96 -42.76 8.47
N GLU A 297 6.00 -43.59 8.43
CA GLU A 297 7.35 -43.13 8.72
C GLU A 297 7.70 -42.00 7.76
N VAL A 298 8.05 -40.86 8.35
CA VAL A 298 8.47 -39.67 7.61
C VAL A 298 9.98 -39.70 7.55
N PRO A 299 10.60 -39.63 6.35
CA PRO A 299 12.04 -39.49 6.25
C PRO A 299 12.52 -38.27 7.02
N ASP A 300 13.58 -38.42 7.81
CA ASP A 300 14.26 -37.35 8.55
C ASP A 300 15.12 -36.48 7.61
N ASP A 301 14.51 -36.08 6.49
CA ASP A 301 15.09 -35.22 5.48
C ASP A 301 14.66 -33.78 5.73
N ILE A 302 15.56 -32.83 5.47
CA ILE A 302 15.28 -31.40 5.54
C ILE A 302 14.23 -31.03 4.48
N GLN A 303 12.97 -30.93 4.90
CA GLN A 303 11.84 -30.60 4.04
C GLN A 303 10.78 -29.74 4.74
N GLN A 304 9.93 -29.07 3.97
CA GLN A 304 8.89 -28.18 4.54
C GLN A 304 7.95 -28.94 5.47
N GLY A 305 7.71 -28.37 6.64
CA GLY A 305 6.84 -28.95 7.66
C GLY A 305 7.52 -30.00 8.55
N LEU A 306 8.86 -30.16 8.53
CA LEU A 306 9.59 -31.14 9.37
C LEU A 306 9.13 -31.11 10.84
N GLY A 307 9.00 -29.92 11.44
CA GLY A 307 8.55 -29.76 12.82
C GLY A 307 7.12 -30.29 13.10
N PHE A 308 6.32 -30.66 12.10
CA PHE A 308 5.04 -31.33 12.33
C PHE A 308 5.19 -32.73 12.95
N ASN A 309 6.35 -33.37 12.81
CA ASN A 309 6.62 -34.70 13.34
C ASN A 309 6.59 -34.72 14.88
N GLU A 310 7.15 -33.69 15.50
CA GLU A 310 7.31 -33.56 16.96
C GLU A 310 6.00 -33.37 17.73
N PHE A 311 4.87 -33.12 17.04
CA PHE A 311 3.59 -32.92 17.70
C PHE A 311 2.76 -34.20 17.73
N ASN A 312 2.35 -34.61 18.93
CA ASN A 312 1.29 -35.62 19.08
C ASN A 312 -0.05 -35.10 18.55
N ILE A 313 -1.06 -35.96 18.40
CA ILE A 313 -2.35 -35.59 17.78
C ILE A 313 -3.03 -34.43 18.52
N GLU A 314 -2.96 -34.39 19.85
CA GLU A 314 -3.56 -33.32 20.66
C GLU A 314 -2.85 -31.98 20.45
N GLN A 315 -1.52 -31.96 20.54
CA GLN A 315 -0.70 -30.78 20.27
C GLN A 315 -0.87 -30.29 18.84
N PHE A 316 -0.93 -31.21 17.88
CA PHE A 316 -1.12 -30.92 16.46
C PHE A 316 -2.52 -30.31 16.21
N THR A 317 -3.55 -30.86 16.86
CA THR A 317 -4.91 -30.31 16.82
C THR A 317 -4.96 -28.90 17.41
N ALA A 318 -4.30 -28.70 18.57
CA ALA A 318 -4.24 -27.40 19.23
C ALA A 318 -3.44 -26.37 18.43
N LEU A 319 -2.33 -26.76 17.81
CA LEU A 319 -1.46 -25.90 17.00
C LEU A 319 -2.24 -25.31 15.81
N PHE A 320 -2.94 -26.15 15.05
CA PHE A 320 -3.75 -25.69 13.91
C PHE A 320 -4.96 -24.87 14.36
N TYR A 321 -5.57 -25.20 15.51
CA TYR A 321 -6.62 -24.37 16.10
C TYR A 321 -6.10 -22.97 16.43
N ASP A 322 -4.98 -22.88 17.15
CA ASP A 322 -4.35 -21.61 17.53
C ASP A 322 -3.90 -20.81 16.30
N PHE A 323 -3.39 -21.49 15.26
CA PHE A 323 -3.05 -20.88 13.97
C PHE A 323 -4.26 -20.25 13.28
N LEU A 324 -5.39 -20.97 13.19
CA LEU A 324 -6.59 -20.45 12.54
C LEU A 324 -7.19 -19.29 13.34
N ILE A 325 -7.27 -19.41 14.67
CA ILE A 325 -7.69 -18.32 15.55
C ILE A 325 -6.79 -17.10 15.38
N ASP A 326 -5.47 -17.30 15.34
CA ASP A 326 -4.54 -16.21 15.14
C ASP A 326 -4.75 -15.54 13.78
N THR A 327 -4.79 -16.33 12.71
CA THR A 327 -4.84 -15.83 11.33
C THR A 327 -6.15 -15.11 11.03
N LEU A 328 -7.28 -15.65 11.50
CA LEU A 328 -8.62 -15.14 11.19
C LEU A 328 -9.12 -14.09 12.18
N LEU A 329 -8.54 -13.98 13.39
CA LEU A 329 -9.00 -13.01 14.38
C LEU A 329 -7.90 -12.09 14.88
N TYR A 330 -6.85 -12.63 15.50
CA TYR A 330 -5.87 -11.81 16.22
C TYR A 330 -4.92 -11.04 15.30
N SER A 331 -4.49 -11.63 14.19
CA SER A 331 -3.61 -11.00 13.20
C SER A 331 -4.28 -9.82 12.48
N ASN A 332 -5.63 -9.73 12.53
CA ASN A 332 -6.38 -8.59 12.01
C ASN A 332 -7.08 -7.75 13.10
N PHE A 333 -6.77 -8.02 14.37
CA PHE A 333 -7.29 -7.32 15.53
C PHE A 333 -8.82 -7.26 15.61
N PHE A 334 -9.49 -8.33 15.16
CA PHE A 334 -10.94 -8.45 15.10
C PHE A 334 -11.66 -7.41 14.20
N ILE A 335 -10.93 -6.76 13.29
CA ILE A 335 -11.51 -5.78 12.36
C ILE A 335 -12.16 -6.50 11.17
N LYS A 336 -11.53 -7.58 10.70
CA LYS A 336 -12.00 -8.33 9.53
C LYS A 336 -13.01 -9.40 9.90
N ASN A 337 -12.79 -10.08 11.03
CA ASN A 337 -13.75 -11.00 11.61
C ASN A 337 -13.92 -10.69 13.09
N ASP A 338 -15.17 -10.67 13.56
CA ASP A 338 -15.48 -10.41 14.96
C ASP A 338 -15.58 -11.73 15.76
N LYS A 339 -15.99 -11.63 17.04
CA LYS A 339 -16.11 -12.78 17.93
C LYS A 339 -17.23 -13.77 17.55
N ASN A 340 -18.05 -13.46 16.54
CA ASN A 340 -19.06 -14.39 16.02
C ASN A 340 -18.45 -15.47 15.12
N LEU A 341 -17.18 -15.34 14.71
CA LEU A 341 -16.45 -16.39 14.02
C LEU A 341 -16.05 -17.49 15.00
N ILE A 342 -16.65 -18.67 14.82
CA ILE A 342 -16.42 -19.84 15.65
C ILE A 342 -15.68 -20.90 14.83
N ILE A 343 -14.72 -21.55 15.48
CA ILE A 343 -13.97 -22.66 14.92
C ILE A 343 -14.30 -23.89 15.76
N THR A 344 -14.86 -24.92 15.15
CA THR A 344 -15.20 -26.18 15.82
C THR A 344 -14.34 -27.30 15.25
N PRO A 345 -13.36 -27.81 16.03
CA PRO A 345 -12.57 -28.96 15.63
C PRO A 345 -13.38 -30.26 15.80
N ASN A 346 -13.22 -31.18 14.86
CA ASN A 346 -13.69 -32.56 14.96
C ASN A 346 -12.57 -33.49 14.48
N THR A 347 -12.17 -34.44 15.30
CA THR A 347 -11.07 -35.36 15.02
C THR A 347 -11.62 -36.77 14.83
N ILE A 348 -11.29 -37.37 13.69
CA ILE A 348 -11.66 -38.74 13.34
C ILE A 348 -10.38 -39.49 13.01
N SER A 349 -10.09 -40.54 13.78
CA SER A 349 -8.96 -41.43 13.55
C SER A 349 -9.48 -42.77 13.04
N VAL A 350 -9.08 -43.13 11.82
CA VAL A 350 -9.41 -44.41 11.19
C VAL A 350 -8.11 -45.00 10.68
N ASP A 351 -7.82 -46.24 11.10
CA ASP A 351 -6.58 -46.95 10.80
C ASP A 351 -5.32 -46.10 11.13
N ALA A 352 -4.39 -46.02 10.19
CA ALA A 352 -3.14 -45.26 10.22
C ALA A 352 -3.31 -43.75 9.91
N LYS A 353 -4.54 -43.22 9.92
CA LYS A 353 -4.83 -41.85 9.45
C LYS A 353 -5.74 -41.10 10.42
N THR A 354 -5.24 -39.97 10.90
CA THR A 354 -6.02 -39.02 11.68
C THR A 354 -6.44 -37.84 10.81
N THR A 355 -7.74 -37.60 10.70
CA THR A 355 -8.33 -36.46 9.98
C THR A 355 -8.94 -35.50 10.98
N ILE A 356 -8.45 -34.27 10.99
CA ILE A 356 -8.93 -33.18 11.84
C ILE A 356 -9.66 -32.18 10.95
N THR A 357 -10.95 -31.98 11.18
CA THR A 357 -11.78 -31.02 10.46
C THR A 357 -12.09 -29.84 11.36
N TYR A 358 -11.69 -28.65 10.95
CA TYR A 358 -12.07 -27.37 11.55
C TYR A 358 -13.19 -26.75 10.73
N ASN A 359 -14.41 -26.79 11.27
CA ASN A 359 -15.53 -26.06 10.70
C ASN A 359 -15.46 -24.61 11.20
N ILE A 360 -15.25 -23.68 10.29
CA ILE A 360 -15.16 -22.25 10.57
C ILE A 360 -16.47 -21.62 10.11
N GLU A 361 -17.21 -21.02 11.03
CA GLU A 361 -18.51 -20.42 10.77
C GLU A 361 -18.62 -19.04 11.39
N ASN A 362 -19.02 -18.04 10.61
CA ASN A 362 -19.42 -16.75 11.11
C ASN A 362 -20.92 -16.76 11.45
N ARG A 363 -21.26 -16.84 12.74
CA ARG A 363 -22.65 -16.89 13.21
C ARG A 363 -23.45 -15.62 12.91
N GLY A 364 -22.78 -14.50 12.63
CA GLY A 364 -23.41 -13.27 12.18
C GLY A 364 -23.79 -13.28 10.69
N ASN A 365 -23.57 -14.39 9.97
CA ASN A 365 -23.78 -14.53 8.53
C ASN A 365 -23.03 -13.49 7.67
N LYS A 366 -21.94 -12.93 8.21
CA LYS A 366 -21.03 -12.08 7.43
C LYS A 366 -19.97 -12.92 6.72
N ASP A 367 -19.46 -12.37 5.63
CA ASP A 367 -18.34 -12.96 4.89
C ASP A 367 -17.12 -13.12 5.79
N ILE A 368 -16.45 -14.27 5.68
CA ILE A 368 -15.17 -14.48 6.36
C ILE A 368 -14.08 -13.81 5.53
N GLU A 369 -13.35 -12.89 6.14
CA GLU A 369 -12.26 -12.15 5.48
C GLU A 369 -10.88 -12.52 6.02
N ILE A 370 -9.84 -12.23 5.24
CA ILE A 370 -8.43 -12.42 5.63
C ILE A 370 -7.57 -11.34 4.98
N ILE A 371 -6.58 -10.83 5.74
CA ILE A 371 -5.68 -9.76 5.31
C ILE A 371 -4.87 -10.17 4.07
#